data_AF-A0A9D2IY62-F1
#
_entry.id   AF-A0A9D2IY62-F1
#
_cell.length_a   1.000
_cell.length_b   1.000
_cell.length_c   1.000
_cell.angle_alpha   90.00
_cell.angle_beta   90.00
_cell.angle_gamma   90.00
#
_symmetry.space_group_name_H-M   'P 1'
#
loop_
_entity.id
_entity.type
_entity.pdbx_description
1 polymer ?
#
loop_
_entity_poly.entity_id
_entity_poly.type
_entity_poly.pdbx_seq_one_letter_code
_entity_poly.pdbx_strand_id
1 'polypeptide(L)'
;MKYYIKQVLYISAIIGGVLGIFSLIPYFMCLGSLIFCIISVITIIFLKRNGYAGVISLNDGTVIGAISGFIGAAAACLVYMPLAFIGAIIFKQPLLFKFNDLIFIVPITIVVFGMLGAIMNAFCGMVTAYLYEKLEKDRPEEEQVDFIIDEE
;
A
#
# COMPACT_ATOMS: atom_id res chain seq x y z
N MET A 1 -6.21 5.15 16.48
CA MET A 1 -5.00 4.69 15.74
C MET A 1 -4.69 3.19 15.92
N LYS A 2 -4.50 2.65 17.15
CA LYS A 2 -4.11 1.23 17.37
C LYS A 2 -5.03 0.17 16.73
N TYR A 3 -6.33 0.44 16.58
CA TYR A 3 -7.29 -0.55 16.06
C TYR A 3 -7.21 -0.79 14.54
N TYR A 4 -6.74 0.19 13.75
CA TYR A 4 -6.75 0.08 12.27
C TYR A 4 -5.38 -0.24 11.67
N ILE A 5 -4.30 -0.18 12.47
CA ILE A 5 -2.94 -0.50 12.00
C ILE A 5 -2.89 -1.93 11.46
N LYS A 6 -3.51 -2.90 12.13
CA LYS A 6 -3.54 -4.29 11.63
C LYS A 6 -4.16 -4.38 10.23
N GLN A 7 -5.27 -3.67 10.00
CA GLN A 7 -5.95 -3.68 8.71
C GLN A 7 -5.10 -3.01 7.63
N VAL A 8 -4.46 -1.88 7.94
CA VAL A 8 -3.48 -1.24 7.06
C VAL A 8 -2.39 -2.24 6.66
N LEU A 9 -1.79 -2.92 7.65
CA LEU A 9 -0.74 -3.92 7.39
C LEU A 9 -1.22 -5.01 6.42
N TYR A 10 -2.39 -5.61 6.67
CA TYR A 10 -2.90 -6.70 5.83
C TYR A 10 -3.25 -6.22 4.42
N ILE A 11 -3.99 -5.11 4.29
CA ILE A 11 -4.42 -4.59 2.99
C ILE A 11 -3.22 -4.20 2.15
N SER A 12 -2.28 -3.44 2.74
CA SER A 12 -1.10 -2.99 2.02
C SER A 12 -0.18 -4.14 1.64
N ALA A 13 -0.04 -5.17 2.49
CA ALA A 13 0.72 -6.36 2.14
C ALA A 13 0.09 -7.14 0.98
N ILE A 14 -1.24 -7.29 0.95
CA ILE A 14 -1.94 -7.98 -0.14
C ILE A 14 -1.77 -7.20 -1.45
N ILE A 15 -2.04 -5.89 -1.45
CA ILE A 15 -1.88 -5.04 -2.65
C ILE A 15 -0.43 -5.09 -3.12
N GLY A 16 0.53 -4.92 -2.19
CA GLY A 16 1.95 -5.00 -2.48
C GLY A 16 2.37 -6.34 -3.10
N GLY A 17 1.93 -7.46 -2.52
CA GLY A 17 2.22 -8.79 -3.06
C GLY A 17 1.68 -8.99 -4.47
N VAL A 18 0.44 -8.55 -4.74
CA VAL A 18 -0.15 -8.58 -6.08
C VAL A 18 0.66 -7.72 -7.06
N LEU A 19 1.07 -6.53 -6.65
CA LEU A 19 1.95 -5.67 -7.45
C LEU A 19 3.33 -6.30 -7.70
N GLY A 20 3.86 -7.06 -6.74
CA GLY A 20 5.07 -7.85 -6.90
C GLY A 20 4.96 -8.89 -8.00
N ILE A 21 3.80 -9.55 -8.14
CA ILE A 21 3.53 -10.49 -9.24
C ILE A 21 3.47 -9.74 -10.57
N PHE A 22 2.69 -8.64 -10.64
CA PHE A 22 2.60 -7.85 -11.87
C PHE A 22 3.94 -7.27 -12.33
N SER A 23 4.84 -7.00 -11.38
CA SER A 23 6.20 -6.50 -11.65
C SER A 23 7.08 -7.50 -12.40
N LEU A 24 6.69 -8.77 -12.51
CA LEU A 24 7.36 -9.75 -13.39
C LEU A 24 7.20 -9.41 -14.87
N ILE A 25 6.19 -8.61 -15.23
CA ILE A 25 5.95 -8.16 -16.60
C ILE A 25 6.73 -6.85 -16.80
N PRO A 26 7.74 -6.79 -17.70
CA PRO A 26 8.64 -5.63 -17.82
C PRO A 26 7.93 -4.29 -18.04
N TYR A 27 6.79 -4.28 -18.74
CA TYR A 27 6.00 -3.08 -18.99
C TYR A 27 5.48 -2.43 -17.70
N PHE A 28 5.03 -3.25 -16.73
CA PHE A 28 4.56 -2.76 -15.44
C PHE A 28 5.69 -2.26 -14.55
N MET A 29 6.91 -2.75 -14.76
CA MET A 29 8.09 -2.33 -14.00
C MET A 29 8.48 -0.87 -14.30
N CYS A 30 8.34 -0.42 -15.55
CA CYS A 30 8.57 1.00 -15.93
C CYS A 30 7.58 1.97 -15.29
N LEU A 31 6.34 1.52 -15.05
CA LEU A 31 5.29 2.29 -14.36
C LEU A 31 5.25 2.02 -12.86
N GLY A 32 6.11 1.13 -12.37
CA GLY A 32 6.03 0.57 -11.02
C GLY A 32 6.02 1.66 -9.95
N SER A 33 6.91 2.65 -10.05
CA SER A 33 6.99 3.77 -9.09
C SER A 33 5.69 4.59 -9.00
N LEU A 34 4.95 4.74 -10.10
CA LEU A 34 3.65 5.41 -10.14
C LEU A 34 2.53 4.53 -9.57
N ILE A 35 2.57 3.23 -9.86
CA ILE A 35 1.58 2.26 -9.38
C ILE A 35 1.71 2.03 -7.87
N PHE A 36 2.92 2.11 -7.33
CA PHE A 36 3.17 2.00 -5.88
C PHE A 36 2.56 3.15 -5.08
N CYS A 37 2.31 4.33 -5.68
CA CYS A 37 1.65 5.46 -5.01
C CYS A 37 0.18 5.20 -4.66
N ILE A 38 -0.45 4.26 -5.36
CA ILE A 38 -1.89 4.00 -5.27
C ILE A 38 -2.23 3.16 -4.01
N ILE A 39 -1.22 2.52 -3.39
CA ILE A 39 -1.41 1.65 -2.23
C ILE A 39 -2.04 2.43 -1.06
N SER A 40 -1.49 3.59 -0.73
CA SER A 40 -2.03 4.46 0.33
C SER A 40 -3.45 4.93 0.04
N VAL A 41 -3.73 5.33 -1.21
CA VAL A 41 -5.04 5.80 -1.65
C VAL A 41 -6.09 4.69 -1.48
N ILE A 42 -5.82 3.49 -2.00
CA ILE A 42 -6.72 2.34 -1.88
C ILE A 42 -6.92 1.97 -0.40
N THR A 43 -5.84 1.97 0.39
CA THR A 43 -5.90 1.62 1.82
C THR A 43 -6.78 2.60 2.59
N ILE A 44 -6.65 3.90 2.36
CA ILE A 44 -7.46 4.94 3.03
C ILE A 44 -8.92 4.86 2.59
N ILE A 45 -9.19 4.72 1.28
CA ILE A 45 -10.55 4.55 0.76
C ILE A 45 -11.21 3.32 1.38
N PHE A 46 -10.48 2.20 1.47
CA PHE A 46 -11.00 0.96 2.06
C PHE A 46 -11.32 1.12 3.55
N LEU A 47 -10.43 1.75 4.32
CA LEU A 47 -10.68 2.00 5.75
C LEU A 47 -11.93 2.87 5.95
N LYS A 48 -12.09 3.91 5.13
CA LYS A 48 -13.23 4.82 5.22
C LYS A 48 -14.55 4.16 4.83
N ARG A 49 -14.56 3.43 3.70
CA ARG A 49 -15.76 2.76 3.19
C ARG A 49 -16.31 1.70 4.15
N ASN A 50 -15.45 1.01 4.90
CA ASN A 50 -15.86 -0.03 5.84
C ASN A 50 -16.11 0.49 7.27
N GLY A 51 -16.18 1.82 7.47
CA GLY A 51 -16.41 2.43 8.78
C GLY A 51 -15.28 2.23 9.78
N TYR A 52 -14.09 1.81 9.31
CA TYR A 52 -12.93 1.65 10.17
C TYR A 52 -12.30 3.01 10.47
N ALA A 53 -12.32 3.98 9.57
CA ALA A 53 -11.82 5.32 9.88
C ALA A 53 -12.95 6.34 9.83
N GLY A 54 -13.15 7.08 10.92
CA GLY A 54 -14.02 8.26 10.96
C GLY A 54 -13.37 9.44 10.25
N VAL A 55 -13.35 10.62 10.87
CA VAL A 55 -12.62 11.78 10.32
C VAL A 55 -11.11 11.48 10.33
N ILE A 56 -10.51 11.40 9.15
CA ILE A 56 -9.07 11.14 8.97
C ILE A 56 -8.37 12.49 8.90
N SER A 57 -7.55 12.82 9.89
CA SER A 57 -6.72 14.02 9.85
C SER A 57 -5.58 13.89 8.83
N LEU A 58 -5.01 15.01 8.37
CA LEU A 58 -3.81 14.99 7.52
C LEU A 58 -2.66 14.16 8.12
N ASN A 59 -2.45 14.25 9.44
CA ASN A 59 -1.40 13.50 10.12
C ASN A 59 -1.68 11.99 10.07
N ASP A 60 -2.93 11.58 10.30
CA ASP A 60 -3.32 10.17 10.21
C ASP A 60 -3.14 9.63 8.79
N GLY A 61 -3.55 10.40 7.77
CA GLY A 61 -3.34 10.05 6.36
C GLY A 61 -1.88 9.88 5.99
N THR A 62 -1.01 10.75 6.51
CA THR A 62 0.44 10.69 6.28
C THR A 62 1.04 9.41 6.89
N VAL A 63 0.66 9.08 8.13
CA VAL A 63 1.17 7.88 8.83
C VAL A 63 0.65 6.60 8.18
N ILE A 64 -0.65 6.54 7.86
CA ILE A 64 -1.25 5.40 7.14
C ILE A 64 -0.57 5.24 5.78
N GLY A 65 -0.34 6.35 5.08
CA GLY A 65 0.42 6.40 3.84
C GLY A 65 1.81 5.81 3.98
N ALA A 66 2.61 6.29 4.93
CA ALA A 66 3.97 5.80 5.15
C ALA A 66 4.02 4.30 5.44
N ILE A 67 3.16 3.82 6.35
CA ILE A 67 3.10 2.41 6.72
C ILE A 67 2.67 1.56 5.53
N SER A 68 1.61 1.98 4.83
CA SER A 68 1.09 1.25 3.67
C SER A 68 2.12 1.12 2.55
N GLY A 69 2.85 2.20 2.26
CA GLY A 69 3.92 2.21 1.27
C GLY A 69 5.08 1.29 1.64
N PHE A 70 5.55 1.35 2.88
CA PHE A 70 6.64 0.49 3.35
C PHE A 70 6.26 -0.99 3.26
N ILE A 71 5.10 -1.34 3.82
CA ILE A 71 4.63 -2.73 3.91
C ILE A 71 4.27 -3.27 2.52
N GLY A 72 3.65 -2.46 1.67
CA GLY A 72 3.37 -2.82 0.29
C GLY A 72 4.63 -3.08 -0.52
N ALA A 73 5.63 -2.20 -0.42
CA ALA A 73 6.92 -2.40 -1.09
C ALA A 73 7.66 -3.62 -0.55
N ALA A 74 7.63 -3.85 0.77
CA ALA A 74 8.23 -5.03 1.38
C ALA A 74 7.59 -6.33 0.88
N ALA A 75 6.25 -6.40 0.87
CA ALA A 75 5.50 -7.53 0.34
C ALA A 75 5.77 -7.75 -1.16
N ALA A 76 5.83 -6.67 -1.94
CA ALA A 76 6.18 -6.75 -3.35
C ALA A 76 7.58 -7.35 -3.56
N CYS A 77 8.58 -6.92 -2.79
CA CYS A 77 9.94 -7.46 -2.87
C CYS A 77 10.00 -8.95 -2.51
N LEU A 78 9.29 -9.35 -1.44
CA LEU A 78 9.22 -10.73 -0.98
C LEU A 78 8.56 -11.68 -1.99
N VAL A 79 7.69 -11.16 -2.85
CA VAL A 79 7.03 -11.93 -3.91
C VAL A 79 7.82 -11.88 -5.22
N TYR A 80 8.20 -10.67 -5.66
CA TYR A 80 8.87 -10.43 -6.93
C TYR A 80 10.23 -11.12 -7.00
N MET A 81 11.10 -10.95 -5.99
CA MET A 81 12.49 -11.42 -6.08
C MET A 81 12.61 -12.95 -6.20
N PRO A 82 11.92 -13.76 -5.37
CA PRO A 82 11.94 -15.21 -5.53
C PRO A 82 11.36 -15.66 -6.88
N LEU A 83 10.26 -15.06 -7.32
CA LEU A 83 9.63 -15.41 -8.59
C LEU A 83 10.49 -15.03 -9.79
N ALA A 84 11.13 -13.86 -9.76
CA ALA A 84 12.04 -13.41 -10.80
C ALA A 84 13.27 -14.34 -10.88
N PHE A 85 13.80 -14.77 -9.73
CA PHE A 85 14.90 -15.73 -9.67
C PHE A 85 14.51 -17.09 -10.25
N ILE A 86 13.35 -17.63 -9.87
CA ILE A 86 12.80 -18.88 -10.43
C ILE A 86 12.60 -18.75 -11.94
N GLY A 87 11.99 -17.65 -12.39
CA GLY A 87 11.77 -17.37 -13.80
C GLY A 87 13.08 -17.34 -14.59
N ALA A 88 14.11 -16.69 -14.06
CA ALA A 88 15.41 -16.63 -14.71
C ALA A 88 16.06 -18.02 -14.86
N ILE A 89 15.87 -18.93 -13.90
CA ILE A 89 16.32 -20.33 -14.02
C ILE A 89 15.56 -21.06 -15.13
N ILE A 90 14.21 -20.98 -15.12
CA ILE A 90 13.36 -21.69 -16.08
C ILE A 90 13.63 -21.24 -17.51
N PHE A 91 13.76 -19.94 -17.72
CA PHE A 91 13.98 -19.34 -19.04
C PHE A 91 15.47 -19.20 -19.41
N LYS A 92 16.38 -19.80 -18.62
CA LYS A 92 17.84 -19.76 -18.82
C LYS A 92 18.39 -18.34 -19.04
N GLN A 93 17.80 -17.36 -18.35
CA GLN A 93 18.25 -15.98 -18.37
C GLN A 93 19.50 -15.83 -17.49
N PRO A 94 20.38 -14.87 -17.79
CA PRO A 94 21.52 -14.58 -16.93
C PRO A 94 21.01 -14.17 -15.54
N LEU A 95 21.47 -14.90 -14.51
CA LEU A 95 21.16 -14.57 -13.13
C LEU A 95 22.01 -13.36 -12.70
N LEU A 96 21.35 -12.30 -12.25
CA LEU A 96 22.03 -11.14 -11.67
C LEU A 96 22.76 -11.50 -10.37
N PHE A 97 22.25 -12.49 -9.64
CA PHE A 97 22.74 -12.90 -8.32
C PHE A 97 22.59 -14.41 -8.12
N LYS A 98 23.39 -15.00 -7.23
CA LYS A 98 23.24 -16.42 -6.86
C LYS A 98 22.13 -16.57 -5.82
N PHE A 99 21.59 -17.79 -5.68
CA PHE A 99 20.55 -18.09 -4.69
C PHE A 99 20.96 -17.69 -3.26
N ASN A 100 22.21 -17.98 -2.88
CA ASN A 100 22.73 -17.63 -1.55
C ASN A 100 22.81 -16.12 -1.31
N ASP A 101 22.90 -15.32 -2.37
CA ASP A 101 22.99 -13.86 -2.26
C ASP A 101 21.62 -13.25 -1.91
N LEU A 102 20.51 -13.96 -2.20
CA LEU A 102 19.15 -13.48 -1.92
C LEU A 102 18.92 -13.18 -0.44
N ILE A 103 19.59 -13.88 0.48
CA ILE A 103 19.45 -13.65 1.92
C ILE A 103 19.93 -12.24 2.34
N PHE A 104 20.86 -11.65 1.59
CA PHE A 104 21.35 -10.30 1.84
C PHE A 104 20.67 -9.27 0.94
N ILE A 105 20.45 -9.61 -0.32
CA ILE A 105 19.88 -8.68 -1.29
C ILE A 105 18.41 -8.38 -0.95
N VAL A 106 17.60 -9.38 -0.60
CA VAL A 106 16.17 -9.16 -0.29
C VAL A 106 15.98 -8.16 0.85
N PRO A 107 16.62 -8.29 2.03
CA PRO A 107 16.51 -7.28 3.08
C PRO A 107 16.97 -5.89 2.66
N ILE A 108 18.09 -5.79 1.93
CA ILE A 108 18.61 -4.49 1.47
C ILE A 108 17.62 -3.83 0.51
N THR A 109 17.07 -4.59 -0.44
CA THR A 109 16.04 -4.11 -1.37
C THR A 109 14.77 -3.68 -0.63
N ILE A 110 14.33 -4.44 0.37
CA ILE A 110 13.18 -4.06 1.21
C ILE A 110 13.45 -2.75 1.93
N VAL A 111 14.65 -2.53 2.47
CA VAL A 111 14.98 -1.27 3.15
C VAL A 111 14.96 -0.11 2.16
N VAL A 112 15.62 -0.23 1.02
CA VAL A 112 15.71 0.85 0.03
C VAL A 112 14.35 1.16 -0.60
N PHE A 113 13.67 0.16 -1.16
CA PHE A 113 12.38 0.34 -1.83
C PHE A 113 11.23 0.53 -0.83
N GLY A 114 11.33 -0.04 0.36
CA GLY A 114 10.40 0.20 1.45
C GLY A 114 10.43 1.66 1.91
N MET A 115 11.62 2.25 2.06
CA MET A 115 11.73 3.67 2.41
C MET A 115 11.20 4.59 1.30
N LEU A 116 11.54 4.32 0.04
CA LEU A 116 10.99 5.08 -1.10
C LEU A 116 9.46 4.95 -1.16
N GLY A 117 8.95 3.73 -1.02
CA GLY A 117 7.53 3.43 -0.97
C GLY A 117 6.84 4.19 0.16
N ALA A 118 7.44 4.22 1.35
CA ALA A 118 6.93 4.95 2.50
C ALA A 118 6.83 6.46 2.22
N ILE A 119 7.88 7.08 1.67
CA ILE A 119 7.89 8.53 1.41
C ILE A 119 6.82 8.90 0.37
N MET A 120 6.78 8.18 -0.75
CA MET A 120 5.82 8.45 -1.83
C MET A 120 4.37 8.25 -1.35
N ASN A 121 4.11 7.17 -0.62
CA ASN A 121 2.77 6.89 -0.12
C ASN A 121 2.38 7.76 1.08
N ALA A 122 3.32 8.25 1.88
CA ALA A 122 3.03 9.25 2.91
C ALA A 122 2.43 10.51 2.29
N PHE A 123 3.01 10.97 1.17
CA PHE A 123 2.48 12.11 0.43
C PHE A 123 1.09 11.81 -0.17
N CYS A 124 0.92 10.69 -0.86
CA CYS A 124 -0.38 10.32 -1.44
C CYS A 124 -1.46 10.11 -0.37
N GLY A 125 -1.10 9.53 0.76
CA GLY A 125 -1.99 9.34 1.91
C GLY A 125 -2.40 10.67 2.55
N MET A 126 -1.47 11.62 2.67
CA MET A 126 -1.74 12.98 3.13
C MET A 126 -2.72 13.70 2.21
N VAL A 127 -2.50 13.66 0.89
CA VAL A 127 -3.39 14.29 -0.10
C VAL A 127 -4.79 13.66 -0.04
N THR A 128 -4.86 12.34 0.10
CA THR A 128 -6.14 11.63 0.19
C THR A 128 -6.90 12.00 1.46
N ALA A 129 -6.22 12.07 2.61
CA ALA A 129 -6.82 12.53 3.86
C ALA A 129 -7.29 13.99 3.78
N TYR A 130 -6.50 14.88 3.17
CA TYR A 130 -6.90 16.27 2.94
C TYR A 130 -8.17 16.38 2.10
N LEU A 131 -8.28 15.62 1.01
CA LEU A 131 -9.49 15.58 0.19
C LEU A 131 -10.69 15.11 1.00
N TYR A 132 -10.52 14.06 1.81
CA TYR A 132 -11.58 13.54 2.66
C TYR A 132 -12.03 14.51 3.75
N GLU A 133 -11.07 15.17 4.41
CA GLU A 133 -11.36 16.16 5.44
C GLU A 133 -12.14 17.35 4.86
N LYS A 134 -11.78 17.80 3.65
CA LYS A 134 -12.50 18.86 2.95
C LYS A 134 -13.91 18.43 2.53
N LEU A 135 -14.05 17.24 1.95
CA LEU A 135 -15.35 16.71 1.53
C LEU A 135 -16.32 16.49 2.71
N GLU A 136 -15.82 16.10 3.88
CA GLU A 136 -16.64 15.96 5.08
C GLU A 136 -17.01 17.30 5.70
N LYS A 137 -16.11 18.28 5.64
CA LYS A 137 -16.38 19.64 6.14
C LYS A 137 -17.40 20.39 5.29
N ASP A 138 -17.45 20.11 3.99
CA ASP A 138 -18.40 20.70 3.04
C ASP A 138 -19.73 19.90 2.94
N ARG A 139 -19.91 18.84 3.73
CA ARG A 139 -21.14 18.04 3.73
C ARG A 139 -22.26 18.78 4.47
N PRO A 140 -23.40 19.14 3.82
CA PRO A 140 -24.53 19.74 4.52
C PRO A 140 -25.06 18.78 5.59
N GLU A 141 -25.50 19.32 6.73
CA GLU A 141 -25.91 18.58 7.94
C GLU A 141 -27.04 17.55 7.72
N GLU A 142 -27.69 17.53 6.55
CA GLU A 142 -28.87 16.72 6.25
C GLU A 142 -28.61 15.23 5.96
N GLU A 143 -27.35 14.76 5.85
CA GLU A 143 -27.04 13.32 5.71
C GLU A 143 -26.67 12.61 7.03
N GLN A 144 -26.80 13.29 8.18
CA GLN A 144 -26.70 12.69 9.52
C GLN A 144 -28.06 12.20 10.04
N VAL A 145 -28.94 11.67 9.19
CA VAL A 145 -30.16 11.02 9.67
C VAL A 145 -29.79 9.66 10.22
N ASP A 146 -29.82 9.57 11.55
CA ASP A 146 -29.76 8.34 12.33
C ASP A 146 -30.57 7.22 11.66
N PHE A 147 -29.92 6.09 11.39
CA PHE A 147 -30.63 4.82 11.26
C PHE A 147 -31.14 4.43 12.65
N ILE A 148 -32.23 5.05 13.08
CA ILE A 148 -33.09 4.48 14.11
C ILE A 148 -33.65 3.20 13.48
N ILE A 149 -33.09 2.07 13.88
CA ILE A 149 -33.69 0.77 13.63
C ILE A 149 -34.89 0.70 14.58
N ASP A 150 -36.08 1.03 14.08
CA ASP A 150 -37.32 0.64 14.74
C ASP A 150 -37.40 -0.90 14.68
N GLU A 151 -37.16 -1.54 15.82
CA GLU A 151 -37.56 -2.93 16.06
C GLU A 151 -39.08 -2.96 16.26
N GLU A 152 -39.82 -3.46 15.26
CA GLU A 152 -41.17 -4.04 15.44
C GLU A 152 -41.09 -5.57 15.47
#